data_AF-A0A7W9T3V0-F1
#
_entry.id   AF-A0A7W9T3V0-F1
#
_cell.length_a   1.000
_cell.length_b   1.000
_cell.length_c   1.000
_cell.angle_alpha   90.00
_cell.angle_beta   90.00
_cell.angle_gamma   90.00
#
_symmetry.space_group_name_H-M   'P 1'
#
loop_
_entity.id
_entity.type
_entity.pdbx_description
1 polymer ?
#
loop_
_entity_poly.entity_id
_entity_poly.type
_entity_poly.pdbx_seq_one_letter_code
_entity_poly.pdbx_strand_id
1 'polypeptide(L)'
;MNKLVSSLTSNRSFTLTGILALLMSFALSSCGRTRNADGSLTTAGVIHLILAVYALFKLFQQPWSLGKKLIWGLIIFFFPFLGSLAFLLFGKDK
;
A
#
# COMPACT_ATOMS: atom_id res chain seq x y z
N MET A 1 -13.41 -36.83 -26.32
CA MET A 1 -12.48 -35.82 -26.87
C MET A 1 -12.59 -34.54 -26.05
N ASN A 2 -11.96 -34.46 -24.88
CA ASN A 2 -12.15 -33.31 -23.98
C ASN A 2 -11.07 -33.27 -22.88
N LYS A 3 -9.84 -32.88 -23.23
CA LYS A 3 -8.78 -32.50 -22.27
C LYS A 3 -7.78 -31.48 -22.84
N LEU A 4 -8.24 -30.42 -23.51
CA LEU A 4 -7.34 -29.41 -24.09
C LEU A 4 -7.74 -27.96 -23.78
N VAL A 5 -8.29 -27.68 -22.59
CA VAL A 5 -8.68 -26.30 -22.20
C VAL A 5 -7.97 -25.82 -20.92
N SER A 6 -7.13 -26.63 -20.28
CA SER A 6 -6.61 -26.31 -18.94
C SER A 6 -5.25 -25.60 -18.90
N SER A 7 -4.58 -25.38 -20.03
CA SER A 7 -3.18 -24.90 -20.02
C SER A 7 -2.98 -23.40 -20.29
N LEU A 8 -4.03 -22.63 -20.55
CA LEU A 8 -3.93 -21.19 -20.87
C LEU A 8 -4.11 -20.24 -19.68
N THR A 9 -4.47 -20.73 -18.50
CA THR A 9 -4.70 -19.91 -17.29
C THR A 9 -3.53 -19.89 -16.31
N SER A 10 -2.45 -20.64 -16.56
CA SER A 10 -1.34 -20.79 -15.60
C SER A 10 -0.40 -19.57 -15.52
N ASN A 11 -0.31 -18.75 -16.58
CA ASN A 11 0.70 -17.69 -16.66
C ASN A 11 0.27 -16.33 -16.07
N ARG A 12 -1.03 -16.11 -15.77
CA ARG A 12 -1.53 -14.87 -15.13
C ARG A 12 -1.53 -14.94 -13.60
N SER A 13 -1.52 -16.14 -13.02
CA SER A 13 -1.58 -16.34 -11.58
C SER A 13 -0.21 -16.15 -10.90
N PHE A 14 0.88 -16.44 -11.61
CA PHE A 14 2.24 -16.35 -11.07
C PHE A 14 2.65 -14.91 -10.69
N THR A 15 2.22 -13.92 -11.47
CA THR A 15 2.53 -12.50 -11.21
C THR A 15 1.77 -11.96 -10.00
N LEU A 16 0.51 -12.37 -9.83
CA LEU A 16 -0.32 -11.91 -8.70
C LEU A 16 0.15 -12.54 -7.39
N THR A 17 0.51 -13.82 -7.40
CA THR A 17 1.07 -14.52 -6.24
C THR A 17 2.45 -13.98 -5.87
N GLY A 18 3.29 -13.65 -6.86
CA GLY A 18 4.59 -13.02 -6.63
C GLY A 18 4.48 -11.65 -5.96
N ILE A 19 3.57 -10.78 -6.43
CA ILE A 19 3.33 -9.46 -5.83
C ILE A 19 2.77 -9.60 -4.40
N LEU A 20 1.85 -10.54 -4.18
CA LEU A 20 1.26 -10.78 -2.86
C LEU A 20 2.28 -11.34 -1.86
N ALA A 21 3.16 -12.24 -2.31
CA ALA A 21 4.26 -12.76 -1.50
C ALA A 21 5.26 -11.67 -1.11
N LEU A 22 5.59 -10.79 -2.06
CA LEU A 22 6.51 -9.67 -1.84
C LEU A 22 5.91 -8.65 -0.85
N LEU A 23 4.61 -8.38 -0.95
CA LEU A 23 3.86 -7.56 0.01
C LEU A 23 3.84 -8.18 1.41
N MET A 24 3.65 -9.49 1.52
CA MET A 24 3.68 -10.20 2.81
C MET A 24 5.07 -10.22 3.44
N SER A 25 6.13 -10.46 2.66
CA SER A 25 7.52 -10.39 3.15
C SER A 25 7.88 -8.99 3.65
N PHE A 26 7.39 -7.95 2.95
CA PHE A 26 7.59 -6.56 3.36
C PHE A 26 6.81 -6.21 4.63
N ALA A 27 5.57 -6.68 4.76
CA ALA A 27 4.75 -6.50 5.96
C ALA A 27 5.33 -7.21 7.18
N LEU A 28 5.76 -8.47 7.03
CA LEU A 28 6.38 -9.28 8.10
C LEU A 28 7.72 -8.68 8.57
N SER A 29 8.53 -8.14 7.64
CA SER A 29 9.79 -7.47 7.99
C SER A 29 9.58 -6.19 8.81
N SER A 30 8.42 -5.54 8.66
CA SER A 30 8.09 -4.30 9.40
C SER A 30 7.58 -4.55 10.83
N CYS A 31 7.10 -5.76 11.15
CA CYS A 31 6.56 -6.08 12.48
C CYS A 31 7.64 -6.33 13.56
N GLY A 32 8.93 -6.43 13.18
CA GLY A 32 10.02 -6.72 14.12
C GLY A 32 10.80 -5.50 14.62
N ARG A 33 10.92 -4.42 13.82
CA ARG A 33 11.64 -3.17 14.18
C ARG A 33 11.42 -2.10 13.10
N THR A 34 10.67 -1.03 13.40
CA THR A 34 10.59 0.18 12.54
C THR A 34 11.84 1.05 12.67
N ARG A 35 12.60 0.87 13.75
CA ARG A 35 13.76 1.67 14.10
C ARG A 35 14.94 0.73 14.35
N ASN A 36 16.06 1.01 13.71
CA ASN A 36 17.31 0.31 14.00
C ASN A 36 17.76 0.63 15.45
N ALA A 37 18.68 -0.16 15.98
CA ALA A 37 19.23 0.06 17.32
C ALA A 37 19.85 1.46 17.48
N ASP A 38 20.33 2.04 16.39
CA ASP A 38 20.96 3.36 16.33
C ASP A 38 19.96 4.51 16.21
N GLY A 39 18.66 4.22 16.26
CA GLY A 39 17.61 5.23 16.15
C GLY A 39 17.30 5.66 14.71
N SER A 40 17.92 5.08 13.69
CA SER A 40 17.60 5.33 12.28
C SER A 40 16.35 4.57 11.81
N LEU A 41 15.66 5.10 10.79
CA LEU A 41 14.53 4.43 10.15
C LEU A 41 15.03 3.22 9.36
N THR A 42 14.32 2.09 9.44
CA THR A 42 14.59 0.96 8.56
C THR A 42 14.24 1.30 7.11
N THR A 43 14.82 0.60 6.14
CA THR A 43 14.48 0.77 4.71
C THR A 43 12.97 0.63 4.48
N ALA A 44 12.33 -0.32 5.18
CA ALA A 44 10.88 -0.44 5.18
C ALA A 44 10.20 0.82 5.75
N GLY A 45 10.63 1.32 6.91
CA GLY A 45 10.10 2.55 7.51
C GLY A 45 10.20 3.78 6.59
N VAL A 46 11.31 3.92 5.86
CA VAL A 46 11.49 5.02 4.87
C VAL A 46 10.48 4.89 3.73
N ILE A 47 10.30 3.69 3.17
CA ILE A 47 9.33 3.45 2.09
C ILE A 47 7.89 3.77 2.56
N HIS A 48 7.54 3.36 3.78
CA HIS A 48 6.24 3.69 4.38
C HIS A 48 6.04 5.20 4.54
N LEU A 49 7.08 5.91 4.98
CA LEU A 49 7.03 7.36 5.16
C LEU A 49 6.84 8.07 3.81
N ILE A 50 7.58 7.68 2.77
CA ILE A 50 7.42 8.23 1.42
C ILE A 50 6.00 8.01 0.91
N LEU A 51 5.44 6.81 1.09
CA LEU A 51 4.08 6.47 0.66
C LEU A 51 3.04 7.35 1.36
N ALA A 52 3.17 7.53 2.68
CA ALA A 52 2.26 8.36 3.46
C ALA A 52 2.30 9.83 3.02
N VAL A 53 3.51 10.40 2.84
CA VAL A 53 3.68 11.78 2.36
C VAL A 53 3.11 11.95 0.95
N TYR A 54 3.35 10.99 0.06
CA TYR A 54 2.81 11.02 -1.30
C TYR A 54 1.28 11.00 -1.32
N ALA A 55 0.66 10.12 -0.52
CA ALA A 55 -0.79 10.06 -0.39
C ALA A 55 -1.36 11.37 0.18
N LEU A 56 -0.70 11.97 1.16
CA LEU A 56 -1.11 13.25 1.74
C LEU A 56 -1.02 14.39 0.71
N PHE A 57 0.06 14.44 -0.07
CA PHE A 57 0.19 15.40 -1.16
C PHE A 57 -0.94 15.26 -2.19
N LYS A 58 -1.23 14.02 -2.60
CA LYS A 58 -2.35 13.71 -3.50
C LYS A 58 -3.72 14.04 -2.89
N LEU A 59 -3.89 13.88 -1.59
CA LEU A 59 -5.12 14.23 -0.87
C LEU A 59 -5.39 15.74 -0.92
N PHE A 60 -4.37 16.57 -0.73
CA PHE A 60 -4.53 18.02 -0.80
C PHE A 60 -4.89 18.52 -2.20
N GLN A 61 -4.39 17.85 -3.24
CA GLN A 61 -4.71 18.16 -4.65
C GLN A 61 -6.17 17.85 -5.04
N GLN A 62 -6.91 17.06 -4.26
CA GLN A 62 -8.28 16.71 -4.61
C GLN A 62 -9.22 17.93 -4.52
N PRO A 63 -10.21 18.10 -5.41
CA PRO A 63 -11.17 19.21 -5.36
C PRO A 63 -12.29 19.01 -4.32
N TRP A 64 -12.16 18.06 -3.41
CA TRP A 64 -13.22 17.74 -2.43
C TRP A 64 -13.37 18.78 -1.32
N SER A 65 -14.52 18.74 -0.65
CA SER A 65 -14.77 19.52 0.57
C SER A 65 -13.77 19.19 1.68
N LEU A 66 -13.52 20.17 2.56
CA LEU A 66 -12.55 20.05 3.65
C LEU A 66 -12.84 18.86 4.58
N GLY A 67 -14.12 18.57 4.85
CA GLY A 67 -14.51 17.43 5.70
C GLY A 67 -14.04 16.08 5.16
N LYS A 68 -14.23 15.83 3.85
CA LYS A 68 -13.79 14.57 3.21
C LYS A 68 -12.26 14.46 3.20
N LYS A 69 -11.56 15.58 3.00
CA LYS A 69 -10.10 15.63 3.09
C LYS A 69 -9.63 15.31 4.51
N LEU A 70 -10.29 15.86 5.52
CA LEU A 70 -9.89 15.68 6.91
C LEU A 70 -10.06 14.23 7.38
N ILE A 71 -11.15 13.58 6.97
CA ILE A 71 -11.39 12.14 7.25
C ILE A 71 -10.29 11.28 6.63
N TRP A 72 -10.01 11.46 5.33
CA TRP A 72 -8.95 10.70 4.67
C TRP A 72 -7.56 11.02 5.22
N GLY A 73 -7.30 12.27 5.56
CA GLY A 73 -6.05 12.69 6.21
C GLY A 73 -5.86 12.02 7.56
N LEU A 74 -6.93 11.91 8.36
CA LEU A 74 -6.90 11.23 9.66
C LEU A 74 -6.64 9.73 9.50
N ILE A 75 -7.26 9.10 8.50
CA ILE A 75 -7.04 7.68 8.17
C ILE A 75 -5.57 7.45 7.77
N ILE A 76 -5.01 8.29 6.90
CA ILE A 76 -3.59 8.22 6.51
C ILE A 76 -2.67 8.46 7.71
N PHE A 77 -3.04 9.37 8.62
CA PHE A 77 -2.23 9.69 9.80
C PHE A 77 -2.13 8.53 10.79
N PHE A 78 -3.25 7.92 11.18
CA PHE A 78 -3.26 6.79 12.12
C PHE A 78 -2.79 5.48 11.49
N PHE A 79 -3.04 5.31 10.19
CA PHE A 79 -2.65 4.11 9.44
C PHE A 79 -1.80 4.52 8.24
N PRO A 80 -0.51 4.86 8.43
CA PRO A 80 0.34 5.40 7.37
C PRO A 80 0.50 4.46 6.18
N PHE A 81 0.48 3.14 6.40
CA PHE A 81 0.49 2.16 5.31
C PHE A 81 -0.91 1.90 4.74
N LEU A 82 -1.81 1.38 5.59
CA LEU A 82 -3.12 0.93 5.16
C LEU A 82 -4.00 2.09 4.67
N GLY A 83 -3.93 3.23 5.34
CA GLY A 83 -4.67 4.44 5.01
C GLY A 83 -4.18 5.10 3.73
N SER A 84 -2.87 5.19 3.52
CA SER A 84 -2.32 5.71 2.26
C SER A 84 -2.64 4.80 1.08
N LEU A 85 -2.54 3.47 1.26
CA LEU A 85 -2.89 2.51 0.24
C LEU A 85 -4.39 2.54 -0.10
N ALA A 86 -5.26 2.56 0.92
CA ALA A 86 -6.70 2.68 0.73
C ALA A 86 -7.07 4.00 0.03
N PHE A 87 -6.40 5.10 0.37
CA PHE A 87 -6.61 6.39 -0.27
C PHE A 87 -6.24 6.34 -1.76
N LEU A 88 -5.08 5.78 -2.09
CA LEU A 88 -4.60 5.72 -3.47
C LEU A 88 -5.46 4.80 -4.36
N LEU A 89 -5.99 3.71 -3.79
CA LEU A 89 -6.80 2.73 -4.52
C LEU A 89 -8.28 3.11 -4.63
N PHE A 90 -8.89 3.62 -3.56
CA PHE A 90 -10.33 3.83 -3.50
C PHE A 90 -10.73 5.28 -3.23
N GLY A 91 -9.87 6.05 -2.59
CA GLY A 91 -10.12 7.45 -2.28
C GLY A 91 -9.97 8.32 -3.52
N LYS A 92 -8.82 8.26 -4.19
CA LYS A 92 -8.40 9.15 -5.28
C LYS A 92 -9.42 9.30 -6.41
N ASP A 93 -10.13 8.22 -6.76
CA ASP A 93 -11.02 8.15 -7.93
C ASP A 93 -12.52 8.33 -7.60
N LYS A 94 -12.85 8.62 -6.34
CA LYS A 94 -14.23 8.86 -5.85
C LYS A 94 -14.42 10.27 -5.33
#